data_AF-A0AAW6EP36-F1
#
_entry.id   AF-A0AAW6EP36-F1
#
_cell.length_a   1.000
_cell.length_b   1.000
_cell.length_c   1.000
_cell.angle_alpha   90.00
_cell.angle_beta   90.00
_cell.angle_gamma   90.00
#
_symmetry.space_group_name_H-M   'P 1'
#
loop_
_entity.id
_entity.type
_entity.pdbx_description
1 polymer ?
#
loop_
_entity_poly.entity_id
_entity_poly.type
_entity_poly.pdbx_seq_one_letter_code
_entity_poly.pdbx_strand_id
1 'polypeptide(L)'
;MGKTKKEMKQELNDAKIYLKEGIQKINEEQRIKKEERIINIEKNAQTGTVNYFHRSAWDTMSEKTLKRFNLFFRFTGVFCLTGGLLVFFAAGDKLGLIFSIPGLFFTLLDVRKFTSSYKNNKSNKK
;
A
#
# COMPACT_ATOMS: atom_id res chain seq x y z
N MET A 1 25.35 -33.53 40.36
CA MET A 1 24.24 -34.49 40.17
C MET A 1 23.60 -34.21 38.83
N GLY A 2 23.65 -35.16 37.89
CA GLY A 2 23.04 -35.01 36.58
C GLY A 2 21.52 -35.22 36.67
N LYS A 3 20.74 -34.36 36.01
CA LYS A 3 19.27 -34.45 35.99
C LYS A 3 18.82 -35.84 35.54
N THR A 4 17.80 -36.38 36.18
CA THR A 4 17.32 -37.74 35.94
C THR A 4 16.52 -37.78 34.63
N LYS A 5 16.58 -38.88 33.88
CA LYS A 5 15.84 -39.07 32.59
C LYS A 5 14.33 -38.76 32.67
N LYS A 6 13.73 -38.89 33.87
CA LYS A 6 12.33 -38.57 34.13
C LYS A 6 12.08 -37.05 34.22
N GLU A 7 12.96 -36.31 34.88
CA GLU A 7 12.89 -34.85 35.01
C GLU A 7 13.06 -34.18 33.64
N MET A 8 14.01 -34.66 32.82
CA MET A 8 14.18 -34.15 31.45
C MET A 8 12.96 -34.42 30.54
N LYS A 9 12.22 -35.51 30.74
CA LYS A 9 10.99 -35.77 29.98
C LYS A 9 9.83 -34.87 30.41
N GLN A 10 9.80 -34.49 31.68
CA GLN A 10 8.76 -33.63 32.23
C GLN A 10 8.96 -32.18 31.76
N GLU A 11 10.20 -31.67 31.82
CA GLU A 11 10.57 -30.36 31.25
C GLU A 11 10.27 -30.26 29.75
N LEU A 12 10.50 -31.33 28.98
CA LEU A 12 10.20 -31.37 27.54
C LEU A 12 8.68 -31.34 27.27
N ASN A 13 7.88 -31.96 28.13
CA ASN A 13 6.43 -31.99 27.96
C ASN A 13 5.81 -30.63 28.31
N ASP A 14 6.29 -29.99 29.38
CA ASP A 14 5.85 -28.65 29.77
C ASP A 14 6.24 -27.61 28.71
N ALA A 15 7.43 -27.71 28.14
CA ALA A 15 7.86 -26.86 27.02
C ALA A 15 6.97 -27.06 25.78
N LYS A 16 6.55 -28.29 25.49
CA LYS A 16 5.61 -28.58 24.38
C LYS A 16 4.23 -27.97 24.61
N ILE A 17 3.71 -28.03 25.83
CA ILE A 17 2.41 -27.46 26.19
C ILE A 17 2.47 -25.93 26.05
N TYR A 18 3.50 -25.30 26.61
CA TYR A 18 3.70 -23.85 26.52
C TYR A 18 3.80 -23.37 25.06
N LEU A 19 4.53 -24.11 24.22
CA LEU A 19 4.68 -23.77 22.81
C LEU A 19 3.36 -23.92 22.04
N LYS A 20 2.56 -24.94 22.36
CA LYS A 20 1.22 -25.15 21.77
C LYS A 20 0.26 -24.04 22.16
N GLU A 21 0.26 -23.61 23.41
CA GLU A 21 -0.55 -22.48 23.90
C GLU A 21 -0.12 -21.15 23.27
N GLY A 22 1.19 -20.93 23.12
CA GLY A 22 1.73 -19.75 22.45
C GLY A 22 1.29 -19.67 20.98
N ILE A 23 1.35 -20.79 20.25
CA ILE A 23 0.88 -20.86 18.85
C ILE A 23 -0.63 -20.61 18.77
N GLN A 24 -1.42 -21.13 19.71
CA GLN A 24 -2.86 -20.89 19.74
C GLN A 24 -3.20 -19.42 19.96
N LYS A 25 -2.53 -18.74 20.90
CA LYS A 25 -2.71 -17.28 21.10
C LYS A 25 -2.37 -16.47 19.86
N ILE A 26 -1.25 -16.79 19.19
CA ILE A 26 -0.85 -16.11 17.95
C ILE A 26 -1.89 -16.32 16.85
N ASN A 27 -2.41 -17.53 16.70
CA ASN A 27 -3.46 -17.81 15.71
C ASN A 27 -4.77 -17.09 16.02
N GLU A 28 -5.18 -17.01 17.29
CA GLU A 28 -6.39 -16.30 17.71
C GLU A 28 -6.25 -14.80 17.42
N GLU A 29 -5.11 -14.19 17.75
CA GLU A 29 -4.82 -12.78 17.43
C GLU A 29 -4.81 -12.51 15.92
N GLN A 30 -4.25 -13.42 15.12
CA GLN A 30 -4.27 -13.31 13.66
C GLN A 30 -5.69 -13.46 13.09
N ARG A 31 -6.54 -14.27 13.72
CA ARG A 31 -7.95 -14.41 13.32
C ARG A 31 -8.72 -13.11 13.59
N ILE A 32 -8.59 -12.54 14.79
CA ILE A 32 -9.23 -11.28 15.17
C ILE A 32 -8.79 -10.14 14.23
N LYS A 33 -7.49 -10.01 13.96
CA LYS A 33 -6.96 -9.01 13.00
C LYS A 33 -7.47 -9.19 11.57
N LYS A 34 -7.80 -10.41 11.16
CA LYS A 34 -8.41 -10.67 9.85
C LYS A 34 -9.88 -10.28 9.83
N GLU A 35 -10.63 -10.63 10.87
CA GLU A 35 -12.05 -10.26 11.00
C GLU A 35 -12.22 -8.74 11.07
N GLU A 36 -11.41 -8.03 11.86
CA GLU A 36 -11.43 -6.56 11.91
C GLU A 36 -11.15 -5.90 10.56
N ARG A 37 -10.23 -6.47 9.76
CA ARG A 37 -9.98 -5.97 8.40
C ARG A 37 -11.18 -6.16 7.50
N ILE A 38 -11.84 -7.31 7.57
CA ILE A 38 -13.03 -7.59 6.74
C ILE A 38 -14.16 -6.62 7.11
N ILE A 39 -14.42 -6.44 8.40
CA ILE A 39 -15.44 -5.51 8.90
C ILE A 39 -15.13 -4.07 8.47
N ASN A 40 -13.87 -3.63 8.56
CA ASN A 40 -13.49 -2.28 8.11
C ASN A 40 -13.59 -2.11 6.59
N ILE A 41 -13.29 -3.14 5.80
CA ILE A 41 -13.46 -3.11 4.34
C ILE A 41 -14.95 -3.00 4.01
N GLU A 42 -15.80 -3.77 4.69
CA GLU A 42 -17.26 -3.76 4.48
C GLU A 42 -17.89 -2.44 4.93
N LYS A 43 -17.44 -1.88 6.06
CA LYS A 43 -17.85 -0.56 6.55
C LYS A 43 -17.41 0.57 5.60
N ASN A 44 -16.22 0.48 5.02
CA ASN A 44 -15.75 1.42 4.00
C ASN A 44 -16.53 1.29 2.68
N ALA A 45 -16.98 0.07 2.33
CA ALA A 45 -17.86 -0.14 1.19
C ALA A 45 -19.28 0.43 1.44
N GLN A 46 -19.83 0.25 2.65
CA GLN A 46 -21.14 0.78 3.02
C GLN A 46 -21.17 2.31 3.16
N THR A 47 -20.08 2.92 3.64
CA THR A 47 -20.01 4.39 3.83
C THR A 47 -19.70 5.16 2.54
N GLY A 48 -19.45 4.47 1.41
CA GLY A 48 -19.20 5.10 0.11
C GLY A 48 -17.92 5.96 0.05
N THR A 49 -17.12 5.98 1.12
CA THR A 49 -15.87 6.75 1.20
C THR A 49 -14.75 5.95 0.53
N VAL A 50 -14.73 5.97 -0.79
CA VAL A 50 -13.63 5.41 -1.57
C VAL A 50 -12.39 6.26 -1.31
N ASN A 51 -11.53 5.79 -0.41
CA ASN A 51 -10.26 6.44 -0.16
C ASN A 51 -9.30 6.15 -1.34
N TYR A 52 -9.31 7.03 -2.34
CA TYR A 52 -8.44 6.95 -3.52
C TYR A 52 -6.95 7.05 -3.19
N PHE A 53 -6.56 7.41 -1.96
CA PHE A 53 -5.17 7.35 -1.52
C PHE A 53 -4.76 5.96 -1.03
N HIS A 54 -5.72 5.07 -0.75
CA HIS A 54 -5.41 3.69 -0.37
C HIS A 54 -5.11 2.85 -1.61
N ARG A 55 -4.05 2.02 -1.55
CA ARG A 55 -3.59 1.20 -2.68
C ARG A 55 -4.70 0.31 -3.26
N SER A 56 -5.56 -0.22 -2.40
CA SER A 56 -6.67 -1.09 -2.80
C SER A 56 -7.66 -0.39 -3.73
N ALA A 57 -7.82 0.94 -3.66
CA ALA A 57 -8.73 1.68 -4.54
C ALA A 57 -8.26 1.66 -5.99
N TRP A 58 -6.94 1.71 -6.22
CA TRP A 58 -6.34 1.59 -7.55
C TRP A 58 -6.36 0.16 -8.06
N ASP A 59 -6.19 -0.84 -7.18
CA ASP A 59 -6.27 -2.26 -7.53
C ASP A 59 -7.67 -2.68 -8.01
N THR A 60 -8.72 -2.07 -7.45
CA THR A 60 -10.12 -2.35 -7.84
C THR A 60 -10.58 -1.58 -9.09
N MET A 61 -9.77 -0.66 -9.62
CA MET A 61 -10.15 0.11 -10.81
C MET A 61 -9.93 -0.66 -12.11
N SER A 62 -10.86 -0.51 -13.06
CA SER A 62 -10.68 -1.04 -14.41
C SER A 62 -9.46 -0.40 -15.11
N GLU A 63 -8.82 -1.15 -16.01
CA GLU A 63 -7.66 -0.65 -16.77
C GLU A 63 -7.99 0.62 -17.58
N LYS A 64 -9.22 0.73 -18.10
CA LYS A 64 -9.71 1.93 -18.81
C LYS A 64 -9.75 3.14 -17.90
N THR A 65 -10.24 2.97 -16.67
CA THR A 65 -10.30 4.03 -15.66
C THR A 65 -8.90 4.44 -15.23
N LEU A 66 -8.00 3.48 -15.00
CA LEU A 66 -6.60 3.71 -14.66
C LEU A 66 -5.84 4.50 -15.74
N LYS A 67 -6.10 4.20 -17.03
CA LYS A 67 -5.57 4.96 -18.17
C LYS A 67 -6.06 6.40 -18.19
N ARG A 68 -7.35 6.63 -17.90
CA ARG A 68 -7.92 7.99 -17.80
C ARG A 68 -7.30 8.80 -16.67
N PHE A 69 -7.16 8.22 -15.48
CA PHE A 69 -6.50 8.89 -14.36
C PHE A 69 -5.04 9.20 -14.67
N ASN A 70 -4.31 8.25 -15.25
CA ASN A 70 -2.92 8.48 -15.64
C ASN A 70 -2.79 9.60 -16.69
N LEU A 71 -3.74 9.68 -17.63
CA LEU A 71 -3.79 10.75 -18.62
C LEU A 71 -4.10 12.10 -17.95
N PHE A 72 -5.06 12.12 -17.02
CA PHE A 72 -5.40 13.30 -16.23
C PHE A 72 -4.20 13.85 -15.47
N PHE A 73 -3.50 13.01 -14.68
CA PHE A 73 -2.31 13.44 -13.94
C PHE A 73 -1.19 13.97 -14.84
N ARG A 74 -1.00 13.36 -16.02
CA ARG A 74 -0.04 13.87 -17.00
C ARG A 74 -0.42 15.27 -17.50
N PHE A 75 -1.69 15.49 -17.87
CA PHE A 75 -2.15 16.80 -18.32
C PHE A 75 -2.04 17.85 -17.20
N THR A 76 -2.44 17.51 -15.98
CA THR A 76 -2.26 18.38 -14.81
C THR A 76 -0.79 18.69 -14.58
N GLY A 77 0.09 17.69 -14.67
CA GLY A 77 1.53 17.88 -14.52
C GLY A 77 2.11 18.81 -15.59
N VAL A 78 1.75 18.62 -16.86
CA VAL A 78 2.17 19.50 -17.96
C VAL A 78 1.68 20.93 -17.72
N PHE A 79 0.41 21.09 -17.35
CA PHE A 79 -0.18 22.39 -17.05
C PHE A 79 0.52 23.11 -15.90
N CYS A 80 0.82 22.41 -14.80
CA CYS A 80 1.58 22.97 -13.68
C CYS A 80 3.02 23.30 -14.09
N LEU A 81 3.65 22.50 -14.95
CA LEU A 81 5.00 22.79 -15.44
C LEU A 81 5.04 24.03 -16.33
N THR A 82 4.14 24.12 -17.31
CA THR A 82 4.08 25.26 -18.22
C THR A 82 3.71 26.53 -17.47
N GLY A 83 2.71 26.47 -16.59
CA GLY A 83 2.34 27.59 -15.73
C GLY A 83 3.48 28.02 -14.79
N GLY A 84 4.14 27.07 -14.13
CA GLY A 84 5.27 27.35 -13.23
C GLY A 84 6.47 27.95 -13.96
N LEU A 85 6.80 27.44 -15.15
CA LEU A 85 7.85 27.99 -16.01
C LEU A 85 7.50 29.39 -16.50
N LEU A 86 6.26 29.63 -16.92
CA LEU A 86 5.81 30.96 -17.33
C LEU A 86 5.94 31.97 -16.19
N VAL A 87 5.50 31.60 -14.98
CA VAL A 87 5.63 32.46 -13.79
C VAL A 87 7.10 32.69 -13.43
N PHE A 88 7.93 31.65 -13.51
CA PHE A 88 9.36 31.74 -13.21
C PHE A 88 10.09 32.68 -14.18
N PHE A 89 9.82 32.59 -15.47
CA PHE A 89 10.45 33.44 -16.49
C PHE A 89 9.83 34.85 -16.57
N ALA A 90 8.53 34.99 -16.33
CA ALA A 90 7.86 36.29 -16.41
C ALA A 90 8.09 37.17 -15.17
N ALA A 91 8.06 36.58 -13.97
CA ALA A 91 8.18 37.32 -12.71
C ALA A 91 9.56 37.20 -12.06
N GLY A 92 10.43 36.29 -12.53
CA GLY A 92 11.69 35.95 -11.84
C GLY A 92 11.46 35.35 -10.45
N ASP A 93 10.21 34.99 -10.14
CA ASP A 93 9.78 34.65 -8.80
C ASP A 93 9.94 33.14 -8.56
N LYS A 94 10.50 32.81 -7.39
CA LYS A 94 10.66 31.43 -6.91
C LYS A 94 9.31 30.74 -6.72
N LEU A 95 8.20 31.48 -6.66
CA LEU A 95 6.86 30.93 -6.71
C LEU A 95 6.61 30.03 -7.94
N GLY A 96 7.26 30.31 -9.09
CA GLY A 96 7.18 29.43 -10.26
C GLY A 96 7.70 28.01 -9.99
N LEU A 97 8.74 27.87 -9.16
CA LEU A 97 9.30 26.57 -8.77
C LEU A 97 8.31 25.74 -7.93
N ILE A 98 7.46 26.40 -7.14
CA ILE A 98 6.42 25.75 -6.33
C ILE A 98 5.41 25.03 -7.23
N PHE A 99 5.14 25.53 -8.43
CA PHE A 99 4.26 24.88 -9.40
C PHE A 99 5.02 23.90 -10.30
N SER A 100 6.27 24.20 -10.67
CA SER A 100 7.07 23.33 -11.53
C SER A 100 7.47 22.02 -10.87
N ILE A 101 7.84 22.01 -9.58
CA ILE A 101 8.28 20.78 -8.88
C ILE A 101 7.15 19.74 -8.79
N PRO A 102 5.93 20.09 -8.32
CA PRO A 102 4.79 19.18 -8.36
C PRO A 102 4.39 18.81 -9.79
N GLY A 103 4.49 19.72 -10.75
CA GLY A 103 4.19 19.41 -12.15
C GLY A 103 5.11 18.33 -12.74
N LEU A 104 6.41 18.39 -12.42
CA LEU A 104 7.39 17.35 -12.74
C LEU A 104 7.04 16.03 -12.06
N PHE A 105 6.63 16.08 -10.79
CA PHE A 105 6.20 14.88 -10.08
C PHE A 105 4.98 14.24 -10.76
N PHE A 106 3.93 15.00 -11.05
CA PHE A 106 2.70 14.50 -11.68
C PHE A 106 2.90 14.02 -13.13
N THR A 107 3.83 14.60 -13.90
CA THR A 107 4.16 14.09 -15.24
C THR A 107 4.88 12.76 -15.22
N LEU A 108 5.74 12.54 -14.22
CA LEU A 108 6.50 11.31 -14.02
C LEU A 108 5.73 10.23 -13.27
N LEU A 109 4.68 10.61 -12.54
CA LEU A 109 3.78 9.67 -11.88
C LEU A 109 3.07 8.79 -12.91
N ASP A 110 3.37 7.49 -12.86
CA ASP A 110 2.65 6.47 -13.59
C ASP A 110 1.78 5.68 -12.63
N VAL A 111 0.49 6.06 -12.56
CA VAL A 111 -0.46 5.48 -11.60
C VAL A 111 -0.67 3.99 -11.85
N ARG A 112 -0.37 3.51 -13.07
CA ARG A 112 -0.49 2.09 -13.44
C ARG A 112 0.49 1.22 -12.68
N LYS A 113 1.59 1.78 -12.16
CA LYS A 113 2.59 1.03 -11.38
C LYS A 113 2.13 0.69 -9.97
N PHE A 114 1.06 1.32 -9.47
CA PHE A 114 0.55 1.06 -8.13
C PHE A 114 -0.35 -0.19 -8.07
N THR A 115 -0.84 -0.67 -9.21
CA THR A 115 -1.70 -1.86 -9.27
C THR A 115 -0.88 -3.15 -9.32
N SER A 116 -1.38 -4.16 -8.62
CA SER A 116 -0.87 -5.53 -8.55
C SER A 116 -0.75 -6.20 -9.93
N SER A 117 -1.61 -5.82 -10.88
CA SER A 117 -1.58 -6.29 -12.27
C SER A 117 -0.25 -5.98 -12.98
N TYR A 118 0.37 -4.82 -12.70
CA TYR A 118 1.68 -4.47 -13.24
C TYR A 118 2.82 -5.35 -12.66
N LYS A 119 2.64 -5.82 -11.43
CA LYS A 119 3.62 -6.67 -10.72
C LYS A 119 3.66 -8.09 -11.29
N ASN A 120 2.50 -8.68 -11.60
CA ASN A 120 2.41 -10.02 -12.20
C ASN A 120 2.96 -10.06 -13.63
N ASN A 121 2.78 -8.99 -14.40
CA ASN A 121 3.30 -8.94 -15.77
C ASN A 121 4.83 -8.83 -15.86
N LYS A 122 5.50 -8.42 -14.77
CA LYS A 122 6.97 -8.40 -14.68
C LYS A 122 7.54 -9.74 -14.21
N SER A 123 6.75 -10.56 -13.51
CA SER A 123 7.10 -11.91 -13.08
C SER A 123 7.11 -12.91 -14.25
N ASN A 124 6.22 -12.74 -15.23
CA ASN A 124 6.10 -13.63 -16.39
C ASN A 124 7.03 -13.26 -17.56
N LYS A 125 8.02 -12.38 -17.33
CA LYS A 125 9.03 -11.96 -18.32
C LYS A 125 10.46 -12.38 -17.95
N LYS A 126 10.61 -13.36 -17.05
CA LYS A 126 11.88 -14.04 -16.79
C LYS A 126 11.83 -15.46 -17.32
#